data_AF-A0A3M0L6Y8-F1
#
_entry.id   AF-A0A3M0L6Y8-F1
#
_cell.length_a   1.000
_cell.length_b   1.000
_cell.length_c   1.000
_cell.angle_alpha   90.00
_cell.angle_beta   90.00
_cell.angle_gamma   90.00
#
_symmetry.space_group_name_H-M   'P 1'
#
loop_
_entity.id
_entity.type
_entity.pdbx_description
1 polymer ?
#
loop_
_entity_poly.entity_id
_entity_poly.type
_entity_poly.pdbx_seq_one_letter_code
_entity_poly.pdbx_strand_id
1 'polypeptide(L)'
;MKRDDTEETVLDMAKKLQAYADAVHGPTHARIAALEMHMRKLADKIEENHKELREDILQISAVQVRGSGTTHKCSPDREGKGIPRAKLWVLLRECGENMKRWDGESIDAMTQRLHELLESKAMRGSSTKKEAAPVTQGNKDNQA
;
A
#
# COMPACT_ATOMS: atom_id res chain seq x y z
N MET A 1 52.26 -12.28 40.86
CA MET A 1 52.04 -11.19 39.87
C MET A 1 51.87 -9.91 40.66
N LYS A 2 52.61 -8.84 40.35
CA LYS A 2 52.47 -7.56 41.05
C LYS A 2 51.25 -6.81 40.48
N ARG A 3 50.61 -5.96 41.30
CA ARG A 3 49.44 -5.17 40.86
C ARG A 3 49.78 -4.25 39.68
N ASP A 4 51.00 -3.70 39.70
CA ASP A 4 51.53 -2.81 38.67
C ASP A 4 51.54 -3.47 37.27
N ASP A 5 51.95 -4.74 37.18
CA ASP A 5 51.97 -5.51 35.91
C ASP A 5 50.56 -5.68 35.31
N THR A 6 49.54 -5.76 36.19
CA THR A 6 48.15 -6.04 35.78
C THR A 6 47.48 -4.76 35.26
N GLU A 7 47.73 -3.62 35.91
CA GLU A 7 47.21 -2.31 35.50
C GLU A 7 47.82 -1.85 34.17
N GLU A 8 49.11 -2.10 33.95
CA GLU A 8 49.79 -1.80 32.69
C GLU A 8 49.18 -2.58 31.51
N THR A 9 48.82 -3.85 31.73
CA THR A 9 48.18 -4.70 30.72
C THR A 9 46.77 -4.20 30.37
N VAL A 10 46.00 -3.77 31.36
CA VAL A 10 44.66 -3.19 31.14
C VAL A 10 44.75 -1.87 30.37
N LEU A 11 45.73 -1.04 30.69
CA LEU A 11 45.98 0.22 29.99
C LEU A 11 46.37 -0.02 28.51
N ASP A 12 47.20 -1.03 28.24
CA ASP A 12 47.55 -1.42 26.87
C ASP A 12 46.33 -1.91 26.07
N MET A 13 45.48 -2.74 26.69
CA MET A 13 44.22 -3.17 26.06
C MET A 13 43.28 -2.00 25.76
N ALA A 14 43.16 -1.04 26.67
CA ALA A 14 42.35 0.17 26.46
C ALA A 14 42.85 0.99 25.26
N LYS A 15 44.18 1.16 25.14
CA LYS A 15 44.79 1.87 23.99
C LYS A 15 44.55 1.15 22.67
N LYS A 16 44.64 -0.19 22.64
CA LYS A 16 44.36 -0.99 21.44
C LYS A 16 42.90 -0.88 21.00
N LEU A 17 41.96 -0.89 21.95
CA LEU A 17 40.54 -0.72 21.65
C LEU A 17 40.24 0.69 21.12
N GLN A 18 40.85 1.73 21.70
CA GLN A 18 40.73 3.10 21.20
C GLN A 18 41.26 3.22 19.76
N ALA A 19 42.46 2.68 19.50
CA ALA A 19 43.04 2.71 18.16
C ALA A 19 42.18 1.97 17.12
N TYR A 20 41.57 0.84 17.50
CA TYR A 20 40.63 0.14 16.63
C TYR A 20 39.38 0.98 16.37
N ALA A 21 38.78 1.59 17.41
CA ALA A 21 37.63 2.47 17.28
C ALA A 21 37.92 3.63 16.32
N ASP A 22 39.06 4.30 16.48
CA ASP A 22 39.48 5.42 15.63
C ASP A 22 39.72 4.97 14.18
N ALA A 23 40.35 3.80 13.99
CA ALA A 23 40.63 3.24 12.67
C ALA A 23 39.35 2.89 11.88
N VAL A 24 38.29 2.43 12.56
CA VAL A 24 37.03 2.07 11.89
C VAL A 24 36.06 3.24 11.75
N HIS A 25 36.09 4.21 12.67
CA HIS A 25 35.09 5.27 12.73
C HIS A 25 35.13 6.17 11.50
N GLY A 26 36.31 6.67 11.12
CA GLY A 26 36.49 7.56 9.97
C GLY A 26 36.03 6.95 8.64
N PRO A 27 36.56 5.77 8.24
CA PRO A 27 36.15 5.10 7.00
C PRO A 27 34.66 4.72 6.97
N THR A 28 34.11 4.32 8.12
CA THR A 28 32.68 3.99 8.21
C THR A 28 31.81 5.23 8.00
N HIS A 29 32.13 6.35 8.66
CA HIS A 29 31.41 7.61 8.44
C HIS A 29 31.53 8.10 7.00
N ALA A 30 32.71 7.99 6.39
CA ALA A 30 32.91 8.38 4.99
C ALA A 30 32.04 7.53 4.04
N ARG A 31 31.95 6.21 4.27
CA ARG A 31 31.08 5.33 3.48
C ARG A 31 29.60 5.65 3.67
N ILE A 32 29.16 5.94 4.90
CA ILE A 32 27.78 6.35 5.19
C ILE A 32 27.47 7.67 4.44
N ALA A 33 28.32 8.68 4.57
CA ALA A 33 28.12 9.97 3.91
C ALA A 33 28.07 9.85 2.38
N ALA A 34 28.93 9.00 1.80
CA ALA A 34 28.91 8.72 0.36
C ALA A 34 27.58 8.09 -0.07
N LEU A 35 27.09 7.09 0.67
CA LEU A 35 25.79 6.46 0.40
C LEU A 35 24.64 7.46 0.51
N GLU A 36 24.61 8.28 1.56
CA GLU A 36 23.58 9.32 1.73
C GLU A 36 23.57 10.34 0.58
N MET A 37 24.75 10.71 0.06
CA MET A 37 24.84 11.56 -1.13
C MET A 37 24.27 10.86 -2.37
N HIS A 38 24.61 9.58 -2.59
CA HIS A 38 24.10 8.81 -3.72
C HIS A 38 22.58 8.62 -3.65
N MET A 39 22.03 8.36 -2.46
CA MET A 39 20.58 8.23 -2.26
C MET A 39 19.84 9.54 -2.52
N ARG A 40 20.39 10.68 -2.08
CA ARG A 40 19.83 12.01 -2.42
C ARG A 40 19.81 12.24 -3.92
N LYS A 41 20.93 12.02 -4.61
CA LYS A 41 21.01 12.15 -6.07
C LYS A 41 20.03 11.24 -6.80
N LEU A 42 19.80 10.03 -6.29
CA LEU A 42 18.82 9.11 -6.85
C LEU A 42 17.39 9.61 -6.64
N ALA A 43 17.08 10.15 -5.47
CA ALA A 43 15.77 10.74 -5.18
C ALA A 43 15.48 11.92 -6.12
N ASP A 44 16.45 12.81 -6.33
CA ASP A 44 16.31 13.95 -7.24
C ASP A 44 16.00 13.48 -8.67
N LYS A 45 16.70 12.46 -9.15
CA LYS A 45 16.46 11.86 -10.47
C LYS A 45 15.08 11.22 -10.61
N ILE A 46 14.60 10.55 -9.55
CA ILE A 46 13.26 9.95 -9.55
C ILE A 46 12.20 11.04 -9.62
N GLU A 47 12.40 12.16 -8.92
CA GLU A 47 11.49 13.30 -8.97
C GLU A 47 11.47 13.97 -10.35
N GLU A 48 12.65 14.15 -10.97
CA GLU A 48 12.78 14.67 -12.34
C GLU A 48 12.06 13.77 -13.35
N ASN A 49 12.36 12.46 -13.34
CA ASN A 49 11.69 11.49 -14.20
C ASN A 49 10.17 11.47 -13.99
N HIS A 50 9.70 11.66 -12.76
CA HIS A 50 8.26 11.71 -12.47
C HIS A 50 7.60 12.94 -13.11
N LYS A 51 8.28 14.09 -13.10
CA LYS A 51 7.81 15.31 -13.76
C LYS A 51 7.79 15.14 -15.28
N GLU A 52 8.87 14.64 -15.87
CA GLU A 52 8.96 14.37 -17.32
C GLU A 52 7.87 13.40 -17.77
N LEU A 53 7.71 12.26 -17.08
CA LEU A 53 6.68 11.28 -17.41
C LEU A 53 5.27 11.87 -17.33
N ARG A 54 5.01 12.76 -16.36
CA ARG A 54 3.72 13.45 -16.25
C ARG A 54 3.48 14.38 -17.45
N GLU A 55 4.50 15.10 -17.90
CA GLU A 55 4.42 15.96 -19.08
C GLU A 55 4.19 15.14 -20.36
N ASP A 56 4.91 14.04 -20.54
CA ASP A 56 4.74 13.15 -21.69
C ASP A 56 3.32 12.58 -21.78
N ILE A 57 2.77 12.12 -20.65
CA ILE A 57 1.39 11.62 -20.58
C ILE A 57 0.37 12.70 -20.95
N LEU A 58 0.60 13.94 -20.50
CA LEU A 58 -0.26 15.08 -20.86
C LEU A 58 -0.20 15.39 -22.36
N GLN A 59 0.99 15.37 -22.96
CA GLN A 59 1.17 15.59 -24.39
C GLN A 59 0.50 14.49 -25.22
N ILE A 60 0.68 13.22 -24.86
CA ILE A 60 0.02 12.07 -25.52
C ILE A 60 -1.51 12.24 -25.46
N SER A 61 -2.04 12.61 -24.30
CA SER A 61 -3.47 12.84 -24.11
C SER A 61 -3.99 13.99 -24.99
N ALA A 62 -3.25 15.09 -25.09
CA ALA A 62 -3.61 16.22 -25.95
C ALA A 62 -3.58 15.86 -27.45
N VAL A 63 -2.61 15.06 -27.88
CA VAL A 63 -2.53 14.54 -29.26
C VAL A 63 -3.69 13.60 -29.56
N GLN A 64 -4.06 12.72 -28.62
CA GLN A 64 -5.20 11.82 -28.81
C GLN A 64 -6.54 12.56 -28.91
N VAL A 65 -6.72 13.65 -28.14
CA VAL A 65 -7.90 14.52 -28.26
C VAL A 65 -7.94 15.22 -29.64
N ARG A 66 -6.79 15.66 -30.17
CA ARG A 66 -6.71 16.31 -31.50
C ARG A 66 -6.84 15.30 -32.66
N GLY A 67 -6.40 14.06 -32.47
CA GLY A 67 -6.49 12.97 -33.45
C GLY A 67 -7.88 12.35 -33.59
N SER A 68 -8.82 12.66 -32.68
CA SER A 68 -10.21 12.17 -32.71
C SER A 68 -11.10 12.89 -33.75
N GLY A 69 -10.51 13.50 -34.79
CA GLY A 69 -11.18 14.31 -35.81
C GLY A 69 -11.39 13.60 -37.16
N THR A 70 -11.36 12.27 -37.23
CA THR A 70 -11.75 11.55 -38.45
C THR A 70 -12.77 10.45 -38.16
N THR A 71 -14.00 10.74 -38.58
CA THR A 71 -15.06 9.81 -39.02
C THR A 71 -14.90 8.35 -38.59
N HIS A 72 -15.42 8.01 -37.42
CA HIS A 72 -16.10 6.72 -37.26
C HIS A 72 -17.51 6.97 -36.77
N LYS A 73 -18.47 6.75 -37.67
CA LYS A 73 -19.86 6.53 -37.28
C LYS A 73 -19.92 5.21 -36.52
N CYS A 74 -19.79 5.27 -35.19
CA CYS A 74 -20.33 4.24 -34.32
C CYS A 74 -21.55 4.84 -33.62
N SER A 75 -22.71 4.30 -33.96
CA SER A 75 -23.99 4.58 -33.31
C SER A 75 -23.87 4.44 -31.79
N PRO A 76 -24.45 5.36 -30.99
CA PRO A 76 -24.49 5.23 -29.54
C PRO A 76 -25.65 4.30 -29.18
N ASP A 77 -25.58 3.03 -29.59
CA ASP A 77 -26.58 2.05 -29.15
C ASP A 77 -26.05 1.33 -27.91
N ARG A 78 -26.41 1.90 -26.75
CA ARG A 78 -26.38 1.29 -25.41
C ARG A 78 -25.14 0.46 -25.04
N GLU A 79 -23.97 1.08 -25.00
CA GLU A 79 -22.82 0.47 -24.33
C GLU A 79 -22.77 0.91 -22.86
N GLY A 80 -23.52 0.19 -22.02
CA GLY A 80 -23.42 0.28 -20.57
C GLY A 80 -21.96 0.03 -20.17
N LYS A 81 -21.32 1.02 -19.57
CA LYS A 81 -19.92 1.00 -19.15
C LYS A 81 -19.73 0.03 -17.97
N GLY A 82 -19.74 -1.27 -18.25
CA GLY A 82 -19.43 -2.32 -17.29
C GLY A 82 -17.98 -2.23 -16.83
N ILE A 83 -17.69 -2.73 -15.62
CA ILE A 83 -16.31 -2.80 -15.11
C ILE A 83 -15.49 -3.68 -16.08
N PRO A 84 -14.37 -3.18 -16.62
CA PRO A 84 -13.51 -3.99 -17.49
C PRO A 84 -13.14 -5.33 -16.83
N ARG A 85 -13.19 -6.44 -17.59
CA ARG A 85 -12.91 -7.81 -17.10
C ARG A 85 -11.64 -7.87 -16.24
N ALA A 86 -10.56 -7.21 -16.68
CA ALA A 86 -9.30 -7.14 -15.94
C ALA A 86 -9.45 -6.56 -14.52
N LYS A 87 -10.31 -5.55 -14.34
CA LYS A 87 -10.58 -4.95 -13.01
C LYS A 87 -11.40 -5.90 -12.13
N LEU A 88 -12.38 -6.61 -12.68
CA LEU A 88 -13.14 -7.63 -11.95
C LEU A 88 -12.22 -8.77 -11.47
N TRP A 89 -11.28 -9.19 -12.30
CA TRP A 89 -10.26 -10.19 -11.95
C TRP A 89 -9.41 -9.79 -10.74
N VAL A 90 -8.98 -8.53 -10.67
CA VAL A 90 -8.21 -8.02 -9.52
C VAL A 90 -9.06 -7.99 -8.26
N LEU A 91 -10.28 -7.46 -8.33
CA LEU A 91 -11.16 -7.32 -7.16
C LEU A 91 -11.58 -8.67 -6.56
N LEU A 92 -11.86 -9.68 -7.39
CA LEU A 92 -12.19 -11.03 -6.91
C LEU A 92 -10.98 -11.71 -6.25
N ARG A 93 -9.77 -11.49 -6.78
CA ARG A 93 -8.53 -11.98 -6.16
C ARG A 93 -8.30 -11.34 -4.79
N GLU A 94 -8.54 -10.04 -4.67
CA GLU A 94 -8.43 -9.31 -3.40
C GLU A 94 -9.46 -9.78 -2.36
N CYS A 95 -10.62 -10.27 -2.82
CA CYS A 95 -11.63 -10.90 -1.98
C CYS A 95 -11.33 -12.38 -1.65
N GLY A 96 -10.20 -12.93 -2.12
CA GLY A 96 -9.76 -14.31 -1.85
C GLY A 96 -10.45 -15.38 -2.71
N GLU A 97 -11.10 -14.98 -3.81
CA GLU A 97 -11.83 -15.92 -4.67
C GLU A 97 -10.86 -16.81 -5.48
N ASN A 98 -11.26 -18.06 -5.74
CA ASN A 98 -10.44 -18.98 -6.56
C ASN A 98 -10.57 -18.60 -8.03
N MET A 99 -9.46 -18.20 -8.64
CA MET A 99 -9.43 -17.69 -10.00
C MET A 99 -9.67 -18.75 -11.09
N LYS A 100 -9.32 -20.02 -10.82
CA LYS A 100 -9.49 -21.11 -11.80
C LYS A 100 -10.94 -21.39 -12.17
N ARG A 101 -11.89 -20.90 -11.37
CA ARG A 101 -13.33 -21.07 -11.62
C ARG A 101 -13.90 -20.02 -12.60
N TRP A 102 -13.10 -19.03 -12.98
CA TRP A 102 -13.50 -17.89 -13.82
C TRP A 102 -12.90 -17.94 -15.23
N ASP A 103 -12.18 -19.01 -15.56
CA ASP A 103 -11.67 -19.26 -16.90
C ASP A 103 -12.84 -19.63 -17.83
N GLY A 104 -13.14 -18.75 -18.79
CA GLY A 104 -14.26 -18.93 -19.73
C GLY A 104 -15.62 -18.35 -19.30
N GLU A 105 -15.75 -17.89 -18.06
CA GLU A 105 -17.00 -17.31 -17.54
C GLU A 105 -17.28 -15.89 -18.05
N SER A 106 -18.54 -15.47 -18.02
CA SER A 106 -18.97 -14.15 -18.51
C SER A 106 -18.64 -13.01 -17.54
N ILE A 107 -18.57 -11.78 -18.05
CA ILE A 107 -18.35 -10.56 -17.23
C ILE A 107 -19.51 -10.35 -16.23
N ASP A 108 -20.73 -10.71 -16.64
CA ASP A 108 -21.93 -10.56 -15.81
C ASP A 108 -21.89 -11.50 -14.60
N ALA A 109 -21.46 -12.76 -14.80
CA ALA A 109 -21.32 -13.74 -13.72
C ALA A 109 -20.25 -13.29 -12.68
N MET A 110 -19.14 -12.73 -13.17
CA MET A 110 -18.10 -12.14 -12.30
C MET A 110 -18.61 -10.92 -11.52
N THR A 111 -19.42 -10.07 -12.17
CA THR A 111 -20.00 -8.86 -11.57
C THR A 111 -21.02 -9.23 -10.48
N GLN A 112 -21.87 -10.22 -10.74
CA GLN A 112 -22.84 -10.71 -9.76
C GLN A 112 -22.16 -11.26 -8.50
N ARG A 113 -21.08 -12.05 -8.64
CA ARG A 113 -20.34 -12.57 -7.47
C ARG A 113 -19.66 -11.49 -6.66
N LEU A 114 -19.16 -10.44 -7.32
CA LEU A 114 -18.59 -9.30 -6.61
C LEU A 114 -19.66 -8.60 -5.74
N HIS A 115 -20.89 -8.45 -6.24
CA HIS A 115 -21.99 -7.93 -5.43
C HIS A 115 -22.30 -8.81 -4.22
N GLU A 116 -22.40 -10.13 -4.38
CA GLU A 116 -22.62 -11.07 -3.28
C GLU A 116 -21.50 -11.03 -2.22
N LEU A 117 -20.24 -10.88 -2.64
CA LEU A 117 -19.09 -10.75 -1.75
C LEU A 117 -19.12 -9.43 -0.96
N LEU A 118 -19.53 -8.34 -1.60
CA LEU A 118 -19.65 -7.04 -0.94
C LEU A 118 -20.84 -7.01 0.02
N GLU A 119 -21.97 -7.62 -0.34
CA GLU A 119 -23.15 -7.75 0.53
C GLU A 119 -22.88 -8.64 1.74
N SER A 120 -22.22 -9.80 1.55
CA SER A 120 -21.84 -10.67 2.68
C SER A 120 -20.82 -10.01 3.62
N LYS A 121 -19.91 -9.18 3.08
CA LYS A 121 -18.98 -8.38 3.89
C LYS A 121 -19.70 -7.25 4.66
N ALA A 122 -20.68 -6.61 4.06
CA ALA A 122 -21.50 -5.58 4.71
C ALA A 122 -22.37 -6.17 5.84
N MET A 123 -22.94 -7.37 5.65
CA MET A 123 -23.74 -8.07 6.66
C MET A 123 -22.92 -8.63 7.83
N ARG A 124 -21.64 -8.95 7.60
CA ARG A 124 -20.71 -9.38 8.67
C ARG A 124 -20.30 -8.21 9.60
N GLY A 125 -20.32 -6.98 9.09
CA GLY A 125 -20.02 -5.77 9.87
C GLY A 125 -21.19 -5.23 10.70
N SER A 126 -22.43 -5.66 10.43
CA SER A 126 -23.65 -5.11 11.06
C SER A 126 -24.26 -5.99 12.15
N SER A 127 -23.69 -7.16 12.46
CA SER A 127 -24.22 -8.08 13.48
C SER A 127 -23.49 -7.97 14.82
N THR A 128 -23.62 -6.82 15.48
CA THR A 128 -23.54 -6.71 16.96
C THR A 128 -24.58 -5.70 17.46
N LYS A 129 -25.85 -5.87 17.07
CA LYS A 129 -26.95 -5.28 17.83
C LYS A 129 -27.66 -6.37 18.61
N LYS A 130 -27.13 -6.59 19.82
CA LYS A 130 -27.74 -7.36 20.90
C LYS A 130 -29.19 -6.91 21.04
N GLU A 131 -30.12 -7.78 20.69
CA GLU A 131 -31.53 -7.65 21.01
C GLU A 131 -31.64 -7.73 22.53
N ALA A 132 -31.76 -6.57 23.18
CA ALA A 132 -32.13 -6.49 24.58
C ALA A 132 -33.65 -6.35 24.62
N ALA A 133 -34.32 -7.40 25.10
CA ALA A 133 -35.75 -7.38 25.38
C ALA A 133 -36.10 -6.20 26.29
N PRO A 134 -37.25 -5.51 26.08
CA PRO A 134 -37.68 -4.46 26.98
C PRO A 134 -38.07 -5.08 28.32
N VAL A 135 -37.27 -4.83 29.35
CA VAL A 135 -37.70 -5.08 30.73
C VAL A 135 -38.78 -4.05 31.06
N THR A 136 -40.00 -4.54 31.23
CA THR A 136 -41.14 -3.77 31.75
C THR A 136 -40.85 -3.38 33.20
N GLN A 137 -40.53 -2.12 33.45
CA GLN A 137 -40.54 -1.55 34.79
C GLN A 137 -41.94 -1.00 35.06
N GLY A 138 -42.76 -1.79 35.77
CA GLY A 138 -44.04 -1.33 36.30
C GLY A 138 -43.81 -0.42 37.50
N ASN A 139 -44.08 0.88 37.34
CA ASN A 139 -44.17 1.81 38.46
C ASN A 139 -45.49 1.55 39.21
N LYS A 140 -45.37 1.23 40.50
CA LYS A 140 -46.44 1.36 41.48
C LYS A 140 -46.28 2.72 42.15
N ASP A 141 -47.19 3.64 41.84
CA ASP A 141 -47.44 4.80 42.68
C ASP A 141 -48.79 4.58 43.37
N ASN A 142 -48.72 4.27 44.67
CA ASN A 142 -49.88 4.18 45.55
C ASN A 142 -50.43 5.58 45.80
N GLN A 143 -51.76 5.71 45.67
CA GLN A 143 -52.53 6.81 46.21
C GLN A 143 -52.59 6.75 47.74
N ALA A 144 -52.62 7.96 48.33
CA ALA A 144 -53.15 8.41 49.62
C ALA A 144 -53.50 7.38 50.71
#